data_AF-A0AAU1X8X8-F1
#
_entry.id   AF-A0AAU1X8X8-F1
#
_cell.length_a   1.000
_cell.length_b   1.000
_cell.length_c   1.000
_cell.angle_alpha   90.00
_cell.angle_beta   90.00
_cell.angle_gamma   90.00
#
_symmetry.space_group_name_H-M   'P 1'
#
loop_
_entity.id
_entity.type
_entity.pdbx_description
1 polymer ?
#
loop_
_entity_poly.entity_id
_entity_poly.type
_entity_poly.pdbx_seq_one_letter_code
_entity_poly.pdbx_strand_id
1 'polypeptide(L)'
;MPNTYGAAVLTQASLPSAAWDLTSFLTNAKSQVQLWGGSVLMLLGVVGLVWGGVLLIKKLMANPQSAGQQQGWGTIALLILVGGALSTGGWTLISTIGSGGQQTITDLGGATVIVRTVDQVSGFLSGPSK
;
A
#
# COMPACT_ATOMS: atom_id res chain seq x y z
N MET A 1 47.33 7.33 64.01
CA MET A 1 46.83 8.09 62.85
C MET A 1 45.92 7.14 62.06
N PRO A 2 44.60 7.34 61.99
CA PRO A 2 43.72 6.45 61.23
C PRO A 2 43.62 6.92 59.77
N ASN A 3 43.94 6.03 58.83
CA ASN A 3 43.77 6.26 57.39
C ASN A 3 42.30 5.99 57.03
N THR A 4 41.51 7.04 56.78
CA THR A 4 40.15 6.89 56.27
C THR A 4 40.20 6.78 54.75
N TYR A 5 39.98 5.56 54.26
CA TYR A 5 39.84 5.21 52.86
C TYR A 5 38.72 6.04 52.21
N GLY A 6 39.08 6.84 51.20
CA GLY A 6 38.10 7.55 50.40
C GLY A 6 37.25 6.55 49.62
N ALA A 7 35.95 6.47 49.93
CA ALA A 7 35.01 5.73 49.11
C ALA A 7 34.85 6.47 47.78
N ALA A 8 35.40 5.90 46.70
CA ALA A 8 35.13 6.37 45.35
C ALA A 8 33.65 6.12 45.04
N VAL A 9 32.83 7.18 45.07
CA VAL A 9 31.45 7.13 44.56
C VAL A 9 31.55 7.02 43.06
N LEU A 10 31.37 5.81 42.53
CA LEU A 10 31.20 5.59 41.09
C LEU A 10 29.81 6.13 40.71
N THR A 11 29.75 7.39 40.29
CA THR A 11 28.57 7.93 39.61
C THR A 11 28.42 7.17 38.29
N GLN A 12 27.50 6.20 38.27
CA GLN A 12 27.12 5.49 37.07
C GLN A 12 26.59 6.51 36.05
N ALA A 13 27.41 6.81 35.04
CA ALA A 13 26.95 7.59 33.90
C ALA A 13 25.90 6.74 33.19
N SER A 14 24.62 7.10 33.35
CA SER A 14 23.55 6.57 32.52
C SER A 14 23.81 7.05 31.10
N LEU A 15 24.50 6.23 30.30
CA LEU A 15 24.46 6.39 28.86
C LEU A 15 22.98 6.37 28.49
N PRO A 16 22.46 7.38 27.76
CA PRO A 16 21.10 7.28 27.27
C PRO A 16 21.06 5.99 26.45
N SER A 17 20.38 4.98 26.97
CA SER A 17 20.09 3.81 26.16
C SER A 17 19.22 4.38 25.05
N ALA A 18 19.79 4.52 23.86
CA ALA A 18 19.02 4.73 22.67
C ALA A 18 18.15 3.47 22.56
N ALA A 19 16.98 3.53 23.19
CA ALA A 19 16.01 2.46 23.17
C ALA A 19 15.73 2.21 21.71
N TRP A 20 16.19 1.08 21.20
CA TRP A 20 15.85 0.56 19.90
C TRP A 20 14.36 0.24 19.94
N ASP A 21 13.54 1.26 19.73
CA ASP A 21 12.11 1.11 19.64
C ASP A 21 11.77 0.60 18.24
N LEU A 22 11.50 -0.70 18.17
CA LEU A 22 11.03 -1.38 16.96
C LEU A 22 9.81 -0.67 16.35
N THR A 23 8.92 -0.10 17.17
CA THR A 23 7.75 0.63 16.67
C THR A 23 8.16 1.92 15.98
N SER A 24 9.09 2.68 16.57
CA SER A 24 9.68 3.86 15.93
C SER A 24 10.42 3.50 14.64
N PHE A 25 11.21 2.43 14.63
CA PHE A 25 11.90 1.97 13.41
C PHE A 25 10.91 1.61 12.31
N LEU A 26 9.89 0.79 12.61
CA LEU A 26 8.90 0.36 11.62
C LEU A 26 8.03 1.51 11.11
N THR A 27 7.67 2.46 11.98
CA THR A 27 6.92 3.65 11.58
C THR A 27 7.74 4.54 10.64
N ASN A 28 9.01 4.77 10.97
CA ASN A 28 9.92 5.52 10.10
C ASN A 28 10.17 4.78 8.78
N ALA A 29 10.41 3.48 8.81
CA ALA A 29 10.59 2.66 7.62
C ALA A 29 9.35 2.70 6.72
N LYS A 30 8.14 2.59 7.31
CA LYS A 30 6.88 2.75 6.57
C LYS A 30 6.78 4.12 5.92
N SER A 31 7.05 5.19 6.67
CA SER A 31 7.00 6.55 6.13
C SER A 31 7.98 6.74 4.96
N GLN A 32 9.20 6.22 5.11
CA GLN A 32 10.20 6.27 4.05
C GLN A 32 9.74 5.48 2.82
N VAL A 33 9.23 4.25 2.98
CA VAL A 33 8.70 3.46 1.86
C VAL A 33 7.54 4.16 1.17
N GLN A 34 6.65 4.85 1.90
CA GLN A 34 5.57 5.62 1.31
C GLN A 34 6.11 6.80 0.47
N LEU A 35 7.13 7.49 0.96
CA LEU A 35 7.75 8.63 0.30
C LEU A 35 8.50 8.18 -0.97
N TRP A 36 9.36 7.16 -0.85
CA TRP A 36 10.10 6.60 -1.97
C TRP A 36 9.19 5.93 -3.00
N GLY A 37 8.21 5.15 -2.53
CA GLY A 37 7.22 4.50 -3.38
C GLY A 37 6.39 5.51 -4.16
N GLY A 38 5.91 6.57 -3.52
CA GLY A 38 5.23 7.67 -4.20
C GLY A 38 6.11 8.40 -5.20
N SER A 39 7.37 8.66 -4.85
CA SER A 39 8.32 9.34 -5.75
C SER A 39 8.61 8.50 -7.00
N VAL A 40 8.82 7.20 -6.86
CA VAL A 40 9.04 6.29 -8.00
C VAL A 40 7.79 6.21 -8.89
N LEU A 41 6.61 6.07 -8.29
CA LEU A 41 5.35 6.04 -9.05
C LEU A 41 5.08 7.36 -9.77
N MET A 42 5.43 8.48 -9.16
CA MET A 42 5.34 9.80 -9.79
C MET A 42 6.24 9.87 -11.02
N LEU A 43 7.50 9.44 -10.92
CA LEU A 43 8.42 9.40 -12.05
C LEU A 43 7.91 8.49 -13.18
N LEU A 44 7.44 7.29 -12.84
CA LEU A 44 6.84 6.38 -13.82
C LEU A 44 5.57 6.97 -14.47
N GLY A 45 4.75 7.66 -13.68
CA GLY A 45 3.55 8.35 -14.16
C GLY A 45 3.90 9.42 -15.19
N VAL A 46 4.88 10.27 -14.91
CA VAL A 46 5.36 11.30 -15.85
C VAL A 46 5.90 10.66 -17.13
N VAL A 47 6.72 9.60 -17.03
CA VAL A 47 7.22 8.88 -18.21
C VAL A 47 6.06 8.33 -19.06
N GLY A 48 5.06 7.72 -18.42
CA GLY A 48 3.87 7.23 -19.10
C GLY A 48 3.05 8.33 -19.77
N LEU A 49 2.93 9.49 -19.12
CA LEU A 49 2.21 10.66 -19.63
C LEU A 49 2.91 11.24 -20.87
N VAL A 50 4.24 11.38 -20.82
CA VAL A 50 5.05 11.84 -21.95
C VAL A 50 4.95 10.85 -23.12
N TRP A 51 5.12 9.55 -22.85
CA TRP A 51 5.03 8.51 -23.89
C TRP A 51 3.64 8.42 -24.52
N GLY A 52 2.58 8.49 -23.70
CA GLY A 52 1.20 8.55 -24.14
C GLY A 52 0.91 9.76 -25.00
N GLY A 53 1.41 10.94 -24.61
CA GLY A 53 1.33 12.16 -25.41
C GLY A 53 2.02 12.03 -26.77
N VAL A 54 3.23 11.46 -26.82
CA VAL A 54 3.95 11.21 -28.08
C VAL A 54 3.15 10.26 -28.99
N LEU A 55 2.61 9.17 -28.45
CA LEU A 55 1.79 8.22 -29.20
C LEU A 55 0.49 8.84 -29.71
N LEU A 56 -0.16 9.67 -28.89
CA LEU A 56 -1.37 10.41 -29.27
C LEU A 56 -1.08 11.31 -30.48
N ILE A 57 -0.03 12.12 -30.40
CA ILE A 57 0.38 13.02 -31.49
C ILE A 57 0.75 12.22 -32.75
N LYS A 58 1.52 11.13 -32.62
CA LYS A 58 1.85 10.25 -33.75
C LYS A 58 0.61 9.63 -34.39
N LYS A 59 -0.41 9.30 -33.60
CA LYS A 59 -1.66 8.70 -34.11
C LYS A 59 -2.57 9.73 -34.78
N LEU A 60 -2.59 10.96 -34.28
CA LEU A 60 -3.32 12.07 -34.89
C LEU A 60 -2.71 12.53 -36.22
N MET A 61 -1.38 12.44 -36.36
CA MET A 61 -0.67 12.79 -37.58
C MET A 61 -0.52 11.61 -38.57
N ALA A 62 -1.03 10.43 -38.22
CA ALA A 62 -0.89 9.24 -39.05
C ALA A 62 -1.82 9.28 -40.26
N ASN A 63 -1.28 8.93 -41.44
CA ASN A 63 -2.12 8.67 -42.61
C ASN A 63 -2.97 7.39 -42.39
N PRO A 64 -4.19 7.32 -42.97
CA PRO A 64 -5.11 6.20 -42.75
C PRO A 64 -4.55 4.82 -43.11
N GLN A 65 -3.57 4.76 -44.03
CA GLN A 65 -2.86 3.53 -44.41
C GLN A 65 -2.02 2.92 -43.27
N SER A 66 -1.51 3.74 -42.34
CA SER A 66 -0.63 3.32 -41.24
C SER A 66 -1.38 3.17 -39.91
N ALA A 67 -2.65 3.56 -39.87
CA ALA A 67 -3.46 3.56 -38.65
C ALA A 67 -3.69 2.15 -38.06
N GLY A 68 -3.64 1.10 -38.90
CA GLY A 68 -3.83 -0.30 -38.49
C GLY A 68 -2.62 -0.93 -37.77
N GLN A 69 -1.42 -0.36 -37.92
CA GLN A 69 -0.20 -0.86 -37.25
C GLN A 69 0.13 -0.09 -35.96
N GLN A 70 -0.62 0.97 -35.66
CA GLN A 70 -0.36 1.86 -34.54
C GLN A 70 -1.14 1.46 -33.29
N GLN A 71 -0.48 1.61 -32.13
CA GLN A 71 -1.03 1.34 -30.81
C GLN A 71 -2.47 1.84 -30.65
N GLY A 72 -3.36 0.99 -30.13
CA GLY A 72 -4.80 1.25 -30.05
C GLY A 72 -5.15 2.53 -29.30
N TRP A 73 -6.24 3.20 -29.69
CA TRP A 73 -6.72 4.41 -29.01
C TRP A 73 -6.97 4.18 -27.52
N GLY A 74 -7.50 3.00 -27.18
CA GLY A 74 -7.70 2.59 -25.79
C GLY A 74 -6.39 2.54 -24.99
N THR A 75 -5.30 2.01 -25.57
CA THR A 75 -4.01 1.95 -24.89
C THR A 75 -3.40 3.33 -24.70
N ILE A 76 -3.54 4.23 -25.68
CA ILE A 76 -3.06 5.62 -25.58
C ILE A 76 -3.83 6.36 -24.48
N ALA A 77 -5.17 6.27 -24.49
CA ALA A 77 -6.02 6.85 -23.47
C ALA A 77 -5.67 6.30 -22.08
N LEU A 78 -5.47 4.99 -21.96
CA LEU A 78 -5.09 4.35 -20.71
C LEU A 78 -3.72 4.81 -20.21
N LEU A 79 -2.72 4.94 -21.09
CA LEU A 79 -1.41 5.47 -20.74
C LEU A 79 -1.48 6.91 -20.19
N ILE A 80 -2.29 7.76 -20.81
CA ILE A 80 -2.46 9.15 -20.36
C ILE A 80 -3.20 9.20 -19.02
N LEU A 81 -4.30 8.44 -18.88
CA LEU A 81 -5.08 8.41 -17.65
C LEU A 81 -4.28 7.82 -16.48
N VAL A 82 -3.66 6.65 -16.69
CA VAL A 82 -2.85 5.99 -15.66
C VAL A 82 -1.57 6.77 -15.39
N GLY A 83 -0.90 7.29 -16.43
CA GLY A 83 0.28 8.14 -16.28
C GLY A 83 -0.03 9.41 -15.48
N GLY A 84 -1.13 10.09 -15.81
CA GLY A 84 -1.63 11.26 -15.08
C GLY A 84 -1.95 10.92 -13.62
N ALA A 85 -2.75 9.88 -13.40
CA ALA A 85 -3.15 9.45 -12.06
C ALA A 85 -1.94 9.04 -11.18
N LEU A 86 -0.97 8.32 -11.76
CA LEU A 86 0.26 7.94 -11.07
C LEU A 86 1.14 9.16 -10.74
N SER A 87 1.20 10.15 -11.64
CA SER A 87 2.00 11.36 -11.47
C SER A 87 1.51 12.28 -10.33
N THR A 88 0.21 12.33 -10.07
CA THR A 88 -0.37 13.26 -9.08
C THR A 88 -0.73 12.59 -7.75
N GLY A 89 -0.80 11.26 -7.70
CA GLY A 89 -1.27 10.56 -6.49
C GLY A 89 -1.15 9.04 -6.55
N GLY A 90 -0.21 8.49 -7.32
CA GLY A 90 -0.10 7.05 -7.56
C GLY A 90 0.01 6.20 -6.28
N TRP A 91 0.73 6.68 -5.27
CA TRP A 91 0.84 5.99 -4.00
C TRP A 91 -0.50 5.94 -3.25
N THR A 92 -1.22 7.05 -3.19
CA THR A 92 -2.56 7.12 -2.58
C THR A 92 -3.50 6.14 -3.28
N LEU A 93 -3.54 6.14 -4.61
CA LEU A 93 -4.37 5.23 -5.40
C LEU A 93 -4.09 3.75 -5.10
N ILE A 94 -2.82 3.35 -5.10
CA ILE A 94 -2.42 1.96 -4.80
C ILE A 94 -2.77 1.60 -3.36
N SER A 95 -2.51 2.51 -2.41
CA SER A 95 -2.80 2.27 -1.00
C SER A 95 -4.31 2.12 -0.72
N THR A 96 -5.15 2.95 -1.36
CA THR A 96 -6.61 2.90 -1.22
C THR A 96 -7.18 1.60 -1.80
N ILE A 97 -6.71 1.19 -2.98
CA ILE A 97 -7.13 -0.09 -3.58
C ILE A 97 -6.69 -1.27 -2.71
N GLY A 98 -5.45 -1.25 -2.21
CA GLY A 98 -4.93 -2.27 -1.30
C GLY A 98 -5.74 -2.39 -0.01
N SER A 99 -6.12 -1.26 0.61
CA SER A 99 -6.97 -1.25 1.80
C SER A 99 -8.41 -1.70 1.52
N GLY A 100 -8.95 -1.39 0.34
CA GLY A 100 -10.31 -1.80 -0.04
C GLY A 100 -10.47 -3.31 -0.14
N GLY A 101 -9.46 -4.00 -0.70
CA GLY A 101 -9.45 -5.47 -0.76
C GLY A 101 -9.42 -6.13 0.62
N GLN A 102 -8.70 -5.52 1.57
CA GLN A 102 -8.71 -5.98 2.96
C GLN A 102 -10.09 -5.85 3.60
N GLN A 103 -10.80 -4.76 3.34
CA GLN A 103 -12.17 -4.56 3.83
C GLN A 103 -13.11 -5.62 3.24
N THR A 104 -13.04 -5.88 1.94
CA THR A 104 -13.86 -6.92 1.30
C THR A 104 -13.55 -8.33 1.84
N ILE A 105 -12.29 -8.67 2.09
CA ILE A 105 -11.92 -9.96 2.71
C ILE A 105 -12.44 -10.05 4.14
N THR A 106 -12.41 -8.95 4.90
CA THR A 106 -12.93 -8.89 6.27
C THR A 106 -14.45 -9.06 6.29
N ASP A 107 -15.15 -8.40 5.37
CA ASP A 107 -16.60 -8.45 5.26
C ASP A 107 -17.09 -9.84 4.78
N LEU A 108 -16.36 -10.48 3.86
CA LEU A 108 -16.69 -11.84 3.39
C LEU A 108 -16.25 -12.94 4.37
N GLY A 109 -15.11 -12.78 5.03
CA GLY A 109 -14.59 -13.73 6.03
C GLY A 109 -15.39 -13.71 7.34
N GLY A 110 -15.88 -12.55 7.77
CA GLY A 110 -16.75 -12.42 8.94
C GLY A 110 -18.18 -12.95 8.70
N ALA A 111 -18.70 -12.83 7.48
CA ALA A 111 -20.04 -13.31 7.13
C ALA A 111 -20.11 -14.84 6.96
N THR A 112 -19.05 -15.51 6.50
CA THR A 112 -19.05 -16.98 6.31
C THR A 112 -19.05 -17.78 7.62
N VAL A 113 -18.59 -17.22 8.74
CA VAL A 113 -18.59 -17.95 10.03
C VAL A 113 -19.99 -18.03 10.64
N ILE A 114 -20.87 -17.05 10.41
CA ILE A 114 -22.23 -17.06 11.00
C ILE A 114 -23.19 -17.95 10.20
N VAL A 115 -23.02 -18.05 8.87
CA VAL A 115 -23.98 -18.78 8.01
C VAL A 115 -23.97 -20.30 8.26
N ARG A 116 -22.90 -20.89 8.79
CA ARG A 116 -22.86 -22.34 9.11
C ARG A 116 -23.26 -22.70 10.54
N THR A 117 -23.31 -21.75 11.48
CA THR A 117 -23.65 -22.08 12.88
C THR A 117 -25.16 -22.06 13.12
N VAL A 118 -25.92 -21.22 12.41
CA VAL A 118 -27.37 -21.11 12.63
C VAL A 118 -28.13 -22.32 12.05
N ASP A 119 -27.67 -22.91 10.94
CA ASP A 119 -28.29 -24.11 10.35
C ASP A 119 -28.06 -25.40 11.16
N GLN A 120 -27.00 -25.48 11.95
CA GLN A 120 -26.73 -26.65 12.79
C GLN A 120 -27.52 -26.61 14.10
N VAL A 121 -27.81 -25.43 14.67
CA VAL A 121 -28.50 -25.35 15.98
C VAL A 121 -30.02 -25.57 15.86
N SER A 122 -30.64 -25.18 14.74
CA SER A 122 -32.07 -25.37 14.50
C SER A 122 -32.47 -26.84 14.27
N GLY A 123 -31.57 -27.67 13.74
CA GLY A 123 -31.80 -29.12 13.57
C GLY A 123 -31.73 -29.94 14.86
N PHE A 124 -31.08 -29.45 15.92
CA PHE A 124 -31.03 -30.12 17.23
C PHE A 124 -32.25 -29.82 18.11
N LEU A 125 -33.02 -28.77 17.82
CA LEU A 125 -34.20 -28.38 18.60
C LEU A 125 -35.51 -28.97 18.05
N SER A 126 -35.51 -29.51 16.83
CA SER A 126 -36.64 -30.27 16.27
C SER A 126 -36.42 -31.78 16.45
N GLY A 127 -36.49 -32.27 17.68
CA GLY A 127 -36.59 -33.70 17.96
C GLY A 127 -37.95 -34.27 17.49
N PRO A 128 -38.04 -35.56 17.12
CA PRO A 128 -39.24 -36.13 16.53
C PRO A 128 -40.38 -36.16 17.54
N SER A 129 -41.48 -35.46 17.23
CA SER A 129 -42.75 -35.59 17.93
C SER A 129 -43.30 -37.01 17.73
N LYS A 130 -43.34 -37.79 18.82
CA LYS A 130 -44.24 -38.95 18.94
C LYS A 130 -45.67 -38.48 19.16
#